data_AF-B8B4U1-F1
#
_entry.id   AF-B8B4U1-F1
#
_cell.length_a   1.000
_cell.length_b   1.000
_cell.length_c   1.000
_cell.angle_alpha   90.00
_cell.angle_beta   90.00
_cell.angle_gamma   90.00
#
_symmetry.space_group_name_H-M   'P 1'
#
loop_
_entity.id
_entity.type
_entity.pdbx_description
1 polymer ?
#
loop_
_entity_poly.entity_id
_entity_poly.type
_entity_poly.pdbx_seq_one_letter_code
_entity_poly.pdbx_strand_id
1 'polypeptide(L)'
;MSSSLIPPPLADSDGASPPPDWVLIDIWCYIGDLPNATTAESTTSTGLPIKVTFRTARPPLLSHLCVHCPGLDFLRATPKVIASHADLLLLVVPFDPLTALSSGTWDYFVYRAADPPLLHLIPPPPRSMRFNDSEVAIVSHGDGEYAVAALAFAGTFLSVNKDFHLHLYHGGKQQQGEWVSKLLTLEDQLRDKLVPLPKAAAEYRFYQETRRS
;
A
#
# COMPACT_ATOMS: atom_id res chain seq x y z
N MET A 1 -8.53 14.46 9.67
CA MET A 1 -9.64 13.50 9.58
C MET A 1 -9.62 12.67 10.85
N SER A 2 -10.76 12.55 11.54
CA SER A 2 -10.85 11.87 12.83
C SER A 2 -10.62 10.38 12.63
N SER A 3 -9.49 9.85 13.09
CA SER A 3 -9.36 8.41 13.33
C SER A 3 -10.38 8.03 14.39
N SER A 4 -11.45 7.35 14.01
CA SER A 4 -12.35 6.74 14.99
C SER A 4 -11.64 5.50 15.50
N LEU A 5 -11.43 5.42 16.81
CA LEU A 5 -10.92 4.21 17.49
C LEU A 5 -11.94 3.06 17.45
N ILE A 6 -13.15 3.33 16.99
CA ILE A 6 -14.26 2.37 16.96
C ILE A 6 -14.65 2.16 15.49
N PRO A 7 -14.48 0.95 14.93
CA PRO A 7 -14.96 0.64 13.59
C PRO A 7 -16.50 0.69 13.57
N PRO A 8 -17.10 1.12 12.45
CA PRO A 8 -18.55 1.11 12.30
C PRO A 8 -19.07 -0.33 12.41
N PRO A 9 -20.25 -0.54 13.03
CA PRO A 9 -20.89 -1.84 13.02
C PRO A 9 -21.15 -2.26 11.58
N LEU A 10 -20.75 -3.48 11.24
CA LEU A 10 -21.08 -4.08 9.94
C LEU A 10 -22.51 -4.59 9.99
N ALA A 11 -23.31 -4.28 8.97
CA ALA A 11 -24.64 -4.86 8.86
C ALA A 11 -24.52 -6.37 8.69
N ASP A 12 -25.27 -7.12 9.51
CA ASP A 12 -25.37 -8.56 9.33
C ASP A 12 -25.86 -8.86 7.92
N SER A 13 -25.25 -9.88 7.32
CA SER A 13 -25.60 -10.36 5.99
C SER A 13 -27.03 -10.91 6.01
N ASP A 14 -28.02 -10.05 5.78
CA ASP A 14 -29.41 -10.46 5.55
C ASP A 14 -29.40 -11.43 4.34
N GLY A 15 -29.91 -12.64 4.53
CA GLY A 15 -29.58 -13.86 3.76
C GLY A 15 -29.99 -13.92 2.28
N ALA A 16 -29.92 -12.83 1.53
CA ALA A 16 -30.56 -12.67 0.22
C ALA A 16 -29.63 -12.69 -1.01
N SER A 17 -28.31 -12.91 -0.87
CA SER A 17 -27.42 -13.12 -2.02
C SER A 17 -26.05 -13.66 -1.61
N PRO A 18 -25.34 -14.44 -2.46
CA PRO A 18 -23.96 -14.78 -2.20
C PRO A 18 -23.11 -13.50 -2.09
N PRO A 19 -22.11 -13.46 -1.19
CA PRO A 19 -21.21 -12.32 -1.07
C PRO A 19 -20.46 -12.11 -2.40
N PRO A 20 -20.20 -10.85 -2.80
CA PRO A 20 -19.44 -10.58 -4.02
C PRO A 20 -17.99 -11.03 -3.90
N ASP A 21 -17.38 -11.37 -5.04
CA ASP A 21 -15.95 -11.75 -5.15
C ASP A 21 -14.99 -10.56 -4.99
N TRP A 22 -15.51 -9.38 -4.67
CA TRP A 22 -14.76 -8.15 -4.52
C TRP A 22 -15.31 -7.33 -3.37
N VAL A 23 -14.47 -6.46 -2.83
CA VAL A 23 -14.80 -5.54 -1.74
C VAL A 23 -14.26 -4.16 -2.02
N LEU A 24 -14.89 -3.13 -1.46
CA LEU A 24 -14.27 -1.83 -1.31
C LEU A 24 -13.49 -1.83 -0.01
N ILE A 25 -12.23 -1.38 -0.03
CA ILE A 25 -11.39 -1.33 1.17
C ILE A 25 -11.13 0.11 1.59
N ASP A 26 -11.27 0.39 2.89
CA ASP A 26 -10.79 1.63 3.48
C ASP A 26 -9.26 1.65 3.47
N ILE A 27 -8.69 2.77 3.04
CA ILE A 27 -7.25 2.99 3.03
C ILE A 27 -6.72 3.05 4.47
N TRP A 28 -7.48 3.62 5.41
CA TRP A 28 -7.03 3.79 6.78
C TRP A 28 -7.46 2.61 7.65
N CYS A 29 -6.53 2.13 8.46
CA CYS A 29 -6.83 1.04 9.40
C CYS A 29 -7.44 1.61 10.68
N TYR A 30 -8.37 0.85 11.26
CA TYR A 30 -8.85 1.08 12.63
C TYR A 30 -7.85 0.52 13.64
N ILE A 31 -7.81 1.12 14.83
CA ILE A 31 -6.92 0.67 15.91
C ILE A 31 -7.76 -0.02 16.99
N GLY A 32 -7.51 -1.30 17.23
CA GLY A 32 -8.23 -2.05 18.26
C GLY A 32 -8.00 -3.56 18.20
N ASP A 33 -8.10 -4.21 19.37
CA ASP A 33 -8.03 -5.67 19.49
C ASP A 33 -9.41 -6.27 19.26
N LEU A 34 -9.70 -6.62 18.00
CA LEU A 34 -11.01 -7.10 17.56
C LEU A 34 -10.87 -8.40 16.77
N PRO A 35 -10.36 -9.49 17.37
CA PRO A 35 -10.04 -10.71 16.64
C PRO A 35 -11.27 -11.43 16.07
N ASN A 36 -11.11 -12.05 14.91
CA ASN A 36 -12.03 -13.00 14.28
C ASN A 36 -11.24 -14.09 13.49
N ALA A 37 -11.92 -14.91 12.69
CA ALA A 37 -11.29 -15.97 11.89
C ALA A 37 -10.28 -15.48 10.83
N THR A 38 -10.32 -14.20 10.45
CA THR A 38 -9.41 -13.56 9.48
C THR A 38 -8.22 -12.87 10.17
N THR A 39 -8.06 -13.04 11.47
CA THR A 39 -6.93 -12.44 12.21
C THR A 39 -5.63 -13.14 11.84
N ALA A 40 -4.66 -12.37 11.37
CA ALA A 40 -3.29 -12.82 11.19
C ALA A 40 -2.36 -12.10 12.17
N GLU A 41 -1.37 -12.82 12.69
CA GLU A 41 -0.41 -12.33 13.68
C GLU A 41 1.00 -12.29 13.08
N SER A 42 1.83 -11.36 13.54
CA SER A 42 3.23 -11.22 13.14
C SER A 42 4.01 -10.45 14.21
N THR A 43 5.25 -10.09 13.88
CA THR A 43 6.12 -9.29 14.72
C THR A 43 6.65 -8.10 13.91
N THR A 44 6.63 -6.92 14.51
CA THR A 44 7.21 -5.69 13.94
C THR A 44 8.74 -5.75 13.89
N SER A 45 9.37 -4.85 13.14
CA SER A 45 10.84 -4.78 13.07
C SER A 45 11.49 -4.44 14.42
N THR A 46 10.74 -3.84 15.34
CA THR A 46 11.17 -3.53 16.72
C THR A 46 10.92 -4.67 17.71
N GLY A 47 10.36 -5.79 17.26
CA GLY A 47 10.09 -6.97 18.08
C GLY A 47 8.75 -6.96 18.82
N LEU A 48 7.88 -5.97 18.57
CA LEU A 48 6.54 -5.92 19.17
C LEU A 48 5.57 -6.84 18.42
N PRO A 49 4.69 -7.58 19.13
CA PRO A 49 3.65 -8.38 18.49
C PRO A 49 2.62 -7.48 17.80
N ILE A 50 2.12 -7.92 16.65
CA ILE A 50 1.09 -7.21 15.90
C ILE A 50 0.03 -8.20 15.39
N LYS A 51 -1.23 -7.79 15.47
CA LYS A 51 -2.38 -8.50 14.90
C LYS A 51 -3.09 -7.60 13.90
N VAL A 52 -3.45 -8.19 12.77
CA VAL A 52 -4.26 -7.54 11.73
C VAL A 52 -5.48 -8.39 11.47
N THR A 53 -6.66 -7.79 11.65
CA THR A 53 -7.94 -8.45 11.42
C THR A 53 -8.65 -7.82 10.24
N PHE A 54 -9.13 -8.63 9.30
CA PHE A 54 -9.93 -8.15 8.18
C PHE A 54 -11.43 -8.23 8.48
N ARG A 55 -12.13 -7.13 8.22
CA ARG A 55 -13.58 -7.05 8.41
C ARG A 55 -14.22 -6.73 7.09
N THR A 56 -14.81 -7.75 6.50
CA THR A 56 -15.49 -7.65 5.20
C THR A 56 -16.86 -7.03 5.36
N ALA A 57 -17.17 -6.09 4.47
CA ALA A 57 -18.47 -5.46 4.35
C ALA A 57 -18.97 -5.67 2.93
N ARG A 58 -20.29 -5.82 2.76
CA ARG A 58 -20.86 -5.86 1.40
C ARG A 58 -20.81 -4.47 0.77
N PRO A 59 -20.23 -4.30 -0.42
CA PRO A 59 -20.32 -3.05 -1.17
C PRO A 59 -21.77 -2.56 -1.29
N PRO A 60 -22.03 -1.24 -1.20
CA PRO A 60 -21.05 -0.15 -1.24
C PRO A 60 -20.37 0.18 0.10
N LEU A 61 -20.62 -0.58 1.16
CA LEU A 61 -19.93 -0.38 2.45
C LEU A 61 -18.43 -0.73 2.32
N LEU A 62 -17.61 0.01 3.05
CA LEU A 62 -16.16 -0.22 3.10
C LEU A 62 -15.84 -1.39 4.05
N SER A 63 -15.16 -2.38 3.51
CA SER A 63 -14.37 -3.33 4.30
C SER A 63 -13.17 -2.60 4.89
N HIS A 64 -12.68 -3.05 6.04
CA HIS A 64 -11.60 -2.37 6.73
C HIS A 64 -10.69 -3.35 7.47
N LEU A 65 -9.50 -2.87 7.82
CA LEU A 65 -8.57 -3.60 8.67
C LEU A 65 -8.59 -3.00 10.08
N CYS A 66 -8.53 -3.88 11.09
CA CYS A 66 -8.24 -3.51 12.47
C CYS A 66 -6.81 -3.94 12.80
N VAL A 67 -5.99 -2.99 13.25
CA VAL A 67 -4.61 -3.22 13.67
C VAL A 67 -4.53 -3.12 15.19
N HIS A 68 -3.95 -4.15 15.80
CA HIS A 68 -3.63 -4.17 17.22
C HIS A 68 -2.13 -4.44 17.40
N CYS A 69 -1.40 -3.49 17.96
CA CYS A 69 0.01 -3.65 18.31
C CYS A 69 0.23 -3.11 19.73
N PRO A 70 0.09 -3.94 20.77
CA PRO A 70 0.29 -3.50 22.14
C PRO A 70 1.75 -3.09 22.32
N GLY A 71 1.99 -1.80 22.55
CA GLY A 71 3.32 -1.20 22.63
C GLY A 71 3.56 -0.06 21.64
N LEU A 72 2.67 0.13 20.66
CA LEU A 72 2.68 1.30 19.78
C LEU A 72 1.43 2.15 19.98
N ASP A 73 1.63 3.46 20.01
CA ASP A 73 0.57 4.46 20.07
C ASP A 73 0.38 5.15 18.72
N PHE A 74 -0.71 4.83 18.02
CA PHE A 74 -1.00 5.32 16.68
C PHE A 74 -1.69 6.70 16.63
N LEU A 75 -1.66 7.49 17.71
CA LEU A 75 -2.32 8.81 17.78
C LEU A 75 -1.88 9.81 16.69
N ARG A 76 -0.61 9.76 16.25
CA ARG A 76 -0.06 10.71 15.26
C ARG A 76 0.05 10.17 13.85
N ALA A 77 0.23 8.86 13.72
CA ALA A 77 0.38 8.18 12.44
C ALA A 77 -0.39 6.86 12.51
N THR A 78 -1.38 6.72 11.63
CA THR A 78 -2.26 5.56 11.57
C THR A 78 -1.77 4.60 10.49
N PRO A 79 -1.79 3.28 10.73
CA PRO A 79 -1.54 2.29 9.68
C PRO A 79 -2.50 2.45 8.51
N LYS A 80 -2.03 2.11 7.31
CA LYS A 80 -2.82 2.24 6.09
C LYS A 80 -2.49 1.17 5.06
N VAL A 81 -3.46 0.87 4.23
CA VAL A 81 -3.32 0.04 3.02
C VAL A 81 -2.82 0.94 1.90
N ILE A 82 -1.73 0.54 1.24
CA ILE A 82 -1.11 1.32 0.16
C ILE A 82 -1.27 0.65 -1.21
N ALA A 83 -1.47 -0.67 -1.24
CA ALA A 83 -1.75 -1.41 -2.46
C ALA A 83 -2.55 -2.69 -2.17
N SER A 84 -3.26 -3.20 -3.17
CA SER A 84 -4.03 -4.44 -3.09
C SER A 84 -4.05 -5.16 -4.43
N HIS A 85 -4.03 -6.49 -4.42
CA HIS A 85 -4.24 -7.30 -5.62
C HIS A 85 -4.67 -8.73 -5.27
N ALA A 86 -5.77 -9.20 -5.84
CA ALA A 86 -6.38 -10.49 -5.50
C ALA A 86 -6.62 -10.63 -3.98
N ASP A 87 -6.02 -11.63 -3.33
CA ASP A 87 -6.12 -11.90 -1.90
C ASP A 87 -5.04 -11.17 -1.06
N LEU A 88 -4.29 -10.24 -1.65
CA LEU A 88 -3.19 -9.53 -1.01
C LEU A 88 -3.50 -8.08 -0.70
N LEU A 89 -3.08 -7.64 0.48
CA LEU A 89 -3.04 -6.24 0.90
C LEU A 89 -1.63 -5.90 1.36
N LEU A 90 -1.10 -4.77 0.89
CA LEU A 90 0.15 -4.20 1.37
C LEU A 90 -0.17 -3.06 2.34
N LEU A 91 0.25 -3.21 3.59
CA LEU A 91 0.05 -2.26 4.65
C LEU A 91 1.37 -1.60 5.04
N VAL A 92 1.28 -0.34 5.45
CA VAL A 92 2.37 0.33 6.18
C VAL A 92 1.95 0.61 7.61
N VAL A 93 2.81 0.25 8.55
CA VAL A 93 2.61 0.42 10.00
C VAL A 93 3.78 1.24 10.55
N PRO A 94 3.55 2.37 11.23
CA PRO A 94 4.63 3.16 11.78
C PRO A 94 5.19 2.47 13.04
N PHE A 95 6.48 2.13 13.06
CA PHE A 95 7.11 1.52 14.24
C PHE A 95 7.64 2.56 15.24
N ASP A 96 7.72 3.83 14.84
CA ASP A 96 7.82 4.99 15.75
C ASP A 96 6.78 6.04 15.34
N PRO A 97 5.52 5.91 15.79
CA PRO A 97 4.45 6.80 15.38
C PRO A 97 4.66 8.27 15.73
N LEU A 98 5.50 8.58 16.73
CA LEU A 98 5.77 9.95 17.14
C LEU A 98 6.62 10.69 16.10
N THR A 99 7.55 9.99 15.44
CA THR A 99 8.46 10.58 14.46
C THR A 99 8.18 10.16 13.02
N ALA A 100 7.36 9.12 12.78
CA ALA A 100 7.17 8.47 11.48
C ALA A 100 6.88 9.43 10.31
N LEU A 101 6.07 10.47 10.54
CA LEU A 101 5.75 11.47 9.51
C LEU A 101 6.98 12.27 9.04
N SER A 102 8.01 12.39 9.88
CA SER A 102 9.25 13.13 9.61
C SER A 102 10.44 12.22 9.27
N SER A 103 10.49 11.02 9.84
CA SER A 103 11.62 10.09 9.72
C SER A 103 11.41 9.04 8.63
N GLY A 104 10.18 8.80 8.19
CA GLY A 104 9.84 7.76 7.22
C GLY A 104 10.01 6.34 7.79
N THR A 105 9.81 6.17 9.10
CA THR A 105 9.97 4.89 9.80
C THR A 105 8.70 4.04 9.73
N TRP A 106 8.62 3.21 8.69
CA TRP A 106 7.49 2.34 8.43
C TRP A 106 7.93 0.88 8.30
N ASP A 107 7.17 -0.01 8.94
CA ASP A 107 7.16 -1.43 8.64
C ASP A 107 6.18 -1.68 7.50
N TYR A 108 6.58 -2.53 6.56
CA TYR A 108 5.74 -2.95 5.45
C TYR A 108 5.26 -4.37 5.72
N PHE A 109 3.95 -4.56 5.73
CA PHE A 109 3.34 -5.86 5.96
C PHE A 109 2.52 -6.29 4.75
N VAL A 110 2.67 -7.55 4.36
CA VAL A 110 1.79 -8.19 3.39
C VAL A 110 0.80 -9.04 4.17
N TYR A 111 -0.47 -8.64 4.12
CA TYR A 111 -1.59 -9.44 4.60
C TYR A 111 -2.15 -10.26 3.44
N ARG A 112 -2.33 -11.55 3.66
CA ARG A 112 -2.98 -12.47 2.71
C ARG A 112 -4.27 -12.99 3.31
N ALA A 113 -5.38 -12.73 2.62
CA ALA A 113 -6.71 -13.26 2.94
C ALA A 113 -6.84 -14.75 2.53
N ALA A 114 -5.93 -15.58 3.03
CA ALA A 114 -5.96 -17.03 2.88
C ALA A 114 -6.73 -17.69 4.03
N ASP A 115 -6.90 -19.01 3.96
CA ASP A 115 -7.40 -19.83 5.05
C ASP A 115 -6.33 -20.88 5.44
N PRO A 116 -5.61 -20.68 6.56
CA PRO A 116 -5.68 -19.55 7.48
C PRO A 116 -5.05 -18.26 6.90
N PRO A 117 -5.41 -17.07 7.43
CA PRO A 117 -4.86 -15.79 7.00
C PRO A 117 -3.39 -15.64 7.41
N LEU A 118 -2.62 -14.88 6.65
CA LEU A 118 -1.18 -14.70 6.89
C LEU A 118 -0.78 -13.23 6.93
N LEU A 119 0.20 -12.92 7.78
CA LEU A 119 0.77 -11.59 7.91
C LEU A 119 2.29 -11.67 7.92
N HIS A 120 2.92 -11.10 6.89
CA HIS A 120 4.37 -11.16 6.73
C HIS A 120 4.96 -9.75 6.75
N LEU A 121 5.89 -9.51 7.68
CA LEU A 121 6.78 -8.36 7.62
C LEU A 121 7.75 -8.56 6.45
N ILE A 122 7.79 -7.60 5.53
CA ILE A 122 8.83 -7.55 4.49
C ILE A 122 9.96 -6.62 4.97
N PRO A 123 11.22 -6.89 4.61
CA PRO A 123 12.32 -6.00 4.98
C PRO A 123 12.04 -4.59 4.46
N PRO A 124 12.35 -3.54 5.22
CA PRO A 124 12.19 -2.18 4.73
C PRO A 124 13.10 -1.96 3.52
N PRO A 125 12.65 -1.17 2.52
CA PRO A 125 13.51 -0.80 1.42
C PRO A 125 14.76 -0.06 1.95
N PRO A 126 15.95 -0.28 1.38
CA PRO A 126 17.16 0.45 1.74
C PRO A 126 16.93 1.97 1.72
N ARG A 127 17.59 2.72 2.62
CA ARG A 127 17.36 4.18 2.78
C ARG A 127 17.55 5.01 1.51
N SER A 128 18.30 4.50 0.53
CA SER A 128 18.48 5.11 -0.80
C SER A 128 17.25 4.95 -1.71
N MET A 129 16.37 4.01 -1.42
CA MET A 129 15.14 3.72 -2.16
C MET A 129 13.98 4.44 -1.48
N ARG A 130 13.73 5.68 -1.88
CA ARG A 130 12.59 6.48 -1.40
C ARG A 130 11.52 6.54 -2.48
N PHE A 131 10.30 6.16 -2.12
CA PHE A 131 9.12 6.22 -2.98
C PHE A 131 7.91 6.64 -2.15
N ASN A 132 6.90 7.21 -2.80
CA ASN A 132 5.64 7.55 -2.17
C ASN A 132 4.71 6.34 -2.16
N ASP A 133 3.79 6.28 -1.19
CA ASP A 133 2.82 5.18 -1.09
C ASP A 133 1.96 5.04 -2.36
N SER A 134 1.65 6.15 -3.03
CA SER A 134 0.88 6.18 -4.28
C SER A 134 1.62 5.61 -5.50
N GLU A 135 2.92 5.38 -5.36
CA GLU A 135 3.79 4.85 -6.42
C GLU A 135 4.07 3.35 -6.24
N VAL A 136 3.39 2.72 -5.28
CA VAL A 136 3.57 1.30 -4.93
C VAL A 136 2.42 0.46 -5.47
N ALA A 137 2.76 -0.71 -5.99
CA ALA A 137 1.83 -1.76 -6.35
C ALA A 137 2.26 -3.09 -5.72
N ILE A 138 1.29 -3.96 -5.46
CA ILE A 138 1.51 -5.37 -5.14
C ILE A 138 0.81 -6.20 -6.21
N VAL A 139 1.45 -7.28 -6.64
CA VAL A 139 0.88 -8.21 -7.63
C VAL A 139 1.07 -9.62 -7.11
N SER A 140 -0.03 -10.37 -7.05
CA SER A 140 0.04 -11.81 -6.80
C SER A 140 0.46 -12.52 -8.07
N HIS A 141 1.46 -13.38 -7.95
CA HIS A 141 1.78 -14.39 -8.96
C HIS A 141 1.16 -15.73 -8.52
N GLY A 142 0.98 -16.67 -9.43
CA GLY A 142 0.50 -18.01 -9.08
C GLY A 142 1.37 -18.67 -8.00
N ASP A 143 0.83 -19.68 -7.33
CA ASP A 143 1.51 -20.49 -6.31
C ASP A 143 1.77 -19.80 -4.95
N GLY A 144 1.10 -18.68 -4.66
CA GLY A 144 1.22 -17.98 -3.38
C GLY A 144 2.42 -17.03 -3.29
N GLU A 145 3.07 -16.79 -4.42
CA GLU A 145 4.12 -15.80 -4.59
C GLU A 145 3.54 -14.42 -4.91
N TYR A 146 4.32 -13.37 -4.68
CA TYR A 146 3.96 -12.00 -4.97
C TYR A 146 5.18 -11.12 -5.25
N ALA A 147 4.92 -10.00 -5.91
CA ALA A 147 5.90 -8.94 -6.10
C ALA A 147 5.34 -7.62 -5.55
N VAL A 148 6.17 -6.87 -4.84
CA VAL A 148 5.94 -5.46 -4.53
C VAL A 148 6.82 -4.64 -5.46
N ALA A 149 6.22 -3.68 -6.14
CA ALA A 149 6.89 -2.79 -7.07
C ALA A 149 6.66 -1.34 -6.64
N ALA A 150 7.72 -0.54 -6.58
CA ALA A 150 7.63 0.88 -6.30
C ALA A 150 8.41 1.69 -7.34
N LEU A 151 7.81 2.75 -7.86
CA LEU A 151 8.40 3.59 -8.89
C LEU A 151 8.84 4.94 -8.31
N ALA A 152 10.14 5.20 -8.28
CA ALA A 152 10.72 6.45 -7.77
C ALA A 152 11.38 7.26 -8.89
N PHE A 153 11.40 8.59 -8.77
CA PHE A 153 12.19 9.44 -9.67
C PHE A 153 13.69 9.30 -9.39
N ALA A 154 14.52 9.16 -10.43
CA ALA A 154 15.96 8.93 -10.29
C ALA A 154 16.80 10.23 -10.15
N GLY A 155 16.18 11.39 -9.95
CA GLY A 155 16.88 12.68 -10.01
C GLY A 155 16.10 13.83 -9.38
N THR A 156 16.68 15.03 -9.45
CA THR A 156 16.20 16.19 -8.68
C THR A 156 14.99 16.87 -9.33
N PHE A 157 14.16 17.50 -8.49
CA PHE A 157 12.92 18.22 -8.85
C PHE A 157 13.06 19.31 -9.96
N LEU A 158 14.28 19.62 -10.40
CA LEU A 158 14.58 20.75 -11.29
C LEU A 158 14.62 20.39 -12.78
N SER A 159 14.40 19.12 -13.16
CA SER A 159 14.34 18.72 -14.57
C SER A 159 13.15 17.79 -14.80
N VAL A 160 12.58 17.83 -16.02
CA VAL A 160 11.60 16.81 -16.47
C VAL A 160 12.35 15.50 -16.57
N ASN A 161 12.38 14.79 -15.46
CA ASN A 161 13.21 13.62 -15.33
C ASN A 161 12.57 12.46 -16.10
N LYS A 162 13.33 11.92 -17.06
CA LYS A 162 12.93 10.73 -17.82
C LYS A 162 13.36 9.46 -17.11
N ASP A 163 14.18 9.58 -16.07
CA ASP A 163 14.77 8.44 -15.39
C ASP A 163 14.02 8.11 -14.10
N PHE A 164 13.71 6.83 -13.94
CA PHE A 164 12.99 6.27 -12.81
C PHE A 164 13.75 5.08 -12.23
N HIS A 165 13.71 4.91 -10.92
CA HIS A 165 14.07 3.65 -10.30
C HIS A 165 12.82 2.82 -10.08
N LEU A 166 12.82 1.61 -10.64
CA LEU A 166 11.87 0.57 -10.28
C LEU A 166 12.49 -0.29 -9.17
N HIS A 167 11.94 -0.19 -7.98
CA HIS A 167 12.28 -1.01 -6.84
C HIS A 167 11.35 -2.23 -6.80
N LEU A 168 11.92 -3.42 -6.73
CA LEU A 168 11.19 -4.69 -6.74
C LEU A 168 11.56 -5.51 -5.51
N TYR A 169 10.54 -6.05 -4.86
CA TYR A 169 10.68 -7.07 -3.83
C TYR A 169 9.85 -8.28 -4.26
N HIS A 170 10.44 -9.47 -4.24
CA HIS A 170 9.71 -10.72 -4.45
C HIS A 170 9.58 -11.44 -3.11
N GLY A 171 8.39 -11.94 -2.83
CA GLY A 171 8.12 -12.69 -1.62
C GLY A 171 7.10 -13.78 -1.85
N GLY A 172 7.04 -14.73 -0.93
CA GLY A 172 6.16 -15.88 -1.04
C GLY A 172 5.98 -16.60 0.27
N LYS A 173 5.28 -17.75 0.24
CA LYS A 173 5.02 -18.56 1.44
C LYS A 173 6.30 -19.10 2.09
N GLN A 174 7.35 -19.30 1.31
CA GLN A 174 8.59 -19.97 1.77
C GLN A 174 9.86 -19.14 1.59
N GLN A 175 9.77 -17.94 1.01
CA GLN A 175 10.95 -17.14 0.71
C GLN A 175 10.70 -15.65 1.02
N GLN A 176 11.57 -15.10 1.85
CA GLN A 176 11.76 -13.66 1.95
C GLN A 176 12.82 -13.28 0.92
N GLY A 177 12.44 -12.46 -0.07
CA GLY A 177 13.40 -11.94 -1.04
C GLY A 177 14.17 -10.75 -0.51
N GLU A 178 14.94 -10.14 -1.41
CA GLU A 178 15.64 -8.88 -1.20
C GLU A 178 15.12 -7.81 -2.15
N TRP A 179 15.25 -6.55 -1.77
CA TRP A 179 14.93 -5.43 -2.65
C TRP A 179 15.98 -5.29 -3.75
N VAL A 180 15.52 -5.29 -5.00
CA VAL A 180 16.34 -5.03 -6.19
C VAL A 180 15.89 -3.73 -6.82
N SER A 181 16.82 -2.97 -7.38
CA SER A 181 16.52 -1.71 -8.08
C SER A 181 16.99 -1.75 -9.53
N LYS A 182 16.16 -1.24 -10.43
CA LYS A 182 16.47 -1.09 -11.84
C LYS A 182 16.25 0.35 -12.28
N LEU A 183 17.22 0.94 -12.98
CA LEU A 183 17.05 2.22 -13.65
C LEU A 183 16.25 2.02 -14.94
N LEU A 184 15.22 2.82 -15.12
CA LEU A 184 14.37 2.87 -16.30
C LEU A 184 14.46 4.28 -16.89
N THR A 185 14.68 4.38 -18.19
CA THR A 185 14.70 5.67 -18.89
C THR A 185 13.52 5.71 -19.84
N LEU A 186 12.68 6.74 -19.70
CA LEU A 186 11.55 7.00 -20.57
C LEU A 186 12.06 7.65 -21.87
N GLU A 187 12.09 6.88 -22.96
CA GLU A 187 12.60 7.36 -24.25
C GLU A 187 11.78 8.54 -24.77
N ASP A 188 10.46 8.40 -24.86
CA ASP A 188 9.52 9.44 -25.33
C ASP A 188 8.25 9.51 -24.47
N GLN A 189 7.82 10.74 -24.13
CA GLN A 189 6.52 10.96 -23.51
C GLN A 189 5.43 10.96 -24.59
N LEU A 190 4.75 9.82 -24.77
CA LEU A 190 3.66 9.67 -25.74
C LEU A 190 2.27 10.07 -25.19
N ARG A 191 2.20 10.70 -24.01
CA ARG A 191 0.93 11.05 -23.34
C ARG A 191 -0.04 11.74 -24.32
N ASP A 192 0.45 12.75 -25.02
CA ASP A 192 -0.38 13.57 -25.92
C ASP A 192 -0.79 12.83 -27.22
N LYS A 193 -0.13 11.71 -27.55
CA LYS A 193 -0.54 10.82 -28.65
C LYS A 193 -1.57 9.79 -28.23
N LEU A 194 -1.52 9.33 -26.98
CA LEU A 194 -2.38 8.26 -26.46
C LEU A 194 -3.69 8.80 -25.83
N VAL A 195 -3.60 9.95 -25.16
CA VAL A 195 -4.76 10.63 -24.55
C VAL A 195 -4.66 12.12 -24.91
N PRO A 196 -5.10 12.50 -26.13
CA PRO A 196 -5.04 13.89 -26.56
C PRO A 196 -5.93 14.75 -25.65
N LEU A 197 -5.36 15.83 -25.09
CA LEU A 197 -6.13 16.79 -24.32
C LEU A 197 -7.22 17.41 -25.21
N PRO A 198 -8.46 17.58 -24.70
CA PRO A 198 -9.47 18.34 -25.40
C PRO A 198 -8.93 19.73 -25.73
N LYS A 199 -9.22 20.26 -26.93
CA LYS A 199 -8.66 21.54 -27.41
C LYS A 199 -8.82 22.70 -26.40
N ALA A 200 -9.89 22.70 -25.61
CA ALA A 200 -10.14 23.68 -24.55
C ALA A 200 -9.16 23.60 -23.36
N ALA A 201 -8.58 22.43 -23.07
CA ALA A 201 -7.58 22.25 -22.02
C ALA A 201 -6.16 22.58 -22.51
N ALA A 202 -5.94 22.68 -23.83
CA ALA A 202 -4.64 23.04 -24.41
C ALA A 202 -4.26 24.51 -24.19
N GLU A 203 -5.20 25.36 -23.72
CA GLU A 203 -4.94 26.74 -23.27
C GLU A 203 -4.38 26.79 -21.84
N TYR A 204 -4.60 25.74 -21.04
CA TYR A 204 -4.08 25.58 -19.68
C TYR A 204 -2.89 24.61 -19.67
N ARG A 205 -1.80 24.97 -20.36
CA ARG A 205 -0.57 24.17 -20.32
C ARG A 205 0.18 24.41 -19.01
N PHE A 206 0.19 23.42 -18.12
CA PHE A 206 0.96 23.41 -16.86
C PHE A 206 2.43 22.96 -17.04
N TYR A 207 2.93 22.83 -18.26
CA TYR A 207 4.32 22.46 -18.54
C TYR A 207 4.95 23.40 -19.57
N GLN A 208 6.20 23.79 -19.34
CA GLN A 208 6.98 24.58 -20.29
C GLN A 208 7.63 23.64 -21.32
N GLU A 209 7.34 23.87 -22.61
CA GLU A 209 8.12 23.32 -23.72
C GLU A 209 9.37 24.17 -23.91
N THR A 210 10.55 23.63 -23.62
CA THR A 210 11.80 24.22 -24.13
C THR A 210 12.06 23.70 -25.53
N ARG A 211 11.90 24.57 -26.53
CA ARG A 211 12.42 24.33 -27.88
C ARG A 211 13.94 24.26 -27.80
N ARG A 212 14.52 23.17 -28.29
CA ARG A 212 15.98 23.09 -28.51
C ARG A 212 16.36 24.09 -29.60
N SER A 213 17.33 24.95 -29.31
CA SER A 213 18.10 25.77 -30.26
C SER A 213 19.12 24.94 -31.01
#